data_AF-A0A8X6M7X4-F1
#
_entry.id   AF-A0A8X6M7X4-F1
#
_cell.length_a   1.000
_cell.length_b   1.000
_cell.length_c   1.000
_cell.angle_alpha   90.00
_cell.angle_beta   90.00
_cell.angle_gamma   90.00
#
_symmetry.space_group_name_H-M   'P 1'
#
loop_
_entity.id
_entity.type
_entity.pdbx_description
1 polymer ?
#
loop_
_entity_poly.entity_id
_entity_poly.type
_entity_poly.pdbx_seq_one_letter_code
_entity_poly.pdbx_strand_id
1 'polypeptide(L)'
;MQLPPPQKPFDIPKELFQETEAEQEISSPAPKLNMIAKYIAYTIPKTRKKYILSILEKLIEVNYMFNDMKELQRNENTEYRSDGIDLFSYLMRNEKAVGRPSIGFNTFLQGILDANIPLGWIGNICV
;
A
#
# COMPACT_ATOMS: atom_id res chain seq x y z
N MET A 1 26.62 -64.55 14.00
CA MET A 1 25.87 -63.28 14.13
C MET A 1 25.31 -62.92 12.76
N GLN A 2 24.01 -62.69 12.66
CA GLN A 2 23.31 -62.46 11.39
C GLN A 2 23.43 -60.99 11.00
N LEU A 3 23.83 -60.71 9.75
CA LEU A 3 23.91 -59.34 9.21
C LEU A 3 22.48 -58.77 9.06
N PRO A 4 22.25 -57.49 9.41
CA PRO A 4 20.93 -56.88 9.25
C PRO A 4 20.57 -56.78 7.76
N PRO A 5 19.29 -56.94 7.40
CA PRO A 5 18.84 -56.80 6.02
C PRO A 5 19.04 -55.36 5.51
N PRO A 6 19.28 -55.17 4.19
CA PRO A 6 19.46 -53.85 3.60
C PRO A 6 18.25 -52.96 3.86
N GLN A 7 18.51 -51.75 4.34
CA GLN A 7 17.49 -50.73 4.61
C GLN A 7 16.80 -50.33 3.31
N LYS A 8 15.46 -50.37 3.33
CA LYS A 8 14.61 -49.87 2.24
C LYS A 8 14.91 -48.37 2.02
N PRO A 9 14.95 -47.87 0.76
CA PRO A 9 15.08 -46.44 0.51
C PRO A 9 13.96 -45.69 1.24
N PHE A 10 14.28 -44.57 1.87
CA PHE A 10 13.29 -43.67 2.42
C PHE A 10 12.39 -43.16 1.29
N ASP A 11 11.13 -43.60 1.28
CA ASP A 11 10.08 -42.99 0.47
C ASP A 11 9.72 -41.65 1.11
N ILE A 12 10.17 -40.55 0.51
CA ILE A 12 9.84 -39.19 0.98
C ILE A 12 8.31 -39.00 0.86
N PRO A 13 7.59 -38.66 1.95
CA PRO A 13 6.15 -38.43 1.90
C PRO A 13 5.80 -37.33 0.90
N LYS A 14 4.76 -37.55 0.09
CA LYS A 14 4.24 -36.54 -0.85
C LYS A 14 3.77 -35.24 -0.17
N GLU A 15 3.62 -35.24 1.14
CA GLU A 15 3.28 -34.07 1.96
C GLU A 15 4.36 -32.97 1.91
N LEU A 16 5.60 -33.30 1.51
CA LEU A 16 6.66 -32.31 1.25
C LEU A 16 6.45 -31.54 -0.07
N PHE A 17 5.56 -32.04 -0.94
CA PHE A 17 5.07 -31.39 -2.16
C PHE A 17 3.70 -30.73 -1.96
N GLN A 18 3.28 -30.48 -0.71
CA GLN A 18 2.32 -29.41 -0.50
C GLN A 18 3.04 -28.12 -0.90
N GLU A 19 2.92 -27.79 -2.18
CA GLU A 19 3.00 -26.42 -2.64
C GLU A 19 2.30 -25.60 -1.57
N THR A 20 3.07 -24.68 -1.00
CA THR A 20 2.52 -23.60 -0.23
C THR A 20 1.50 -22.95 -1.16
N GLU A 21 0.24 -23.37 -1.07
CA GLU A 21 -0.90 -22.49 -1.22
C GLU A 21 -0.70 -21.45 -0.13
N ALA A 22 0.23 -20.53 -0.40
CA ALA A 22 -0.05 -19.15 -0.17
C ALA A 22 -1.37 -18.95 -0.92
N GLU A 23 -2.46 -19.07 -0.18
CA GLU A 23 -3.52 -18.11 -0.31
C GLU A 23 -2.83 -16.75 -0.38
N GLN A 24 -2.44 -16.36 -1.60
CA GLN A 24 -2.69 -15.02 -2.06
C GLN A 24 -4.18 -14.87 -1.83
N GLU A 25 -4.52 -14.50 -0.60
CA GLU A 25 -5.67 -13.68 -0.31
C GLU A 25 -5.46 -12.49 -1.24
N ILE A 26 -5.99 -12.62 -2.46
CA ILE A 26 -6.37 -11.49 -3.28
C ILE A 26 -7.53 -10.89 -2.49
N SER A 27 -7.17 -10.29 -1.36
CA SER A 27 -7.96 -9.35 -0.61
C SER A 27 -8.24 -8.31 -1.66
N SER A 28 -9.43 -8.42 -2.26
CA SER A 28 -9.86 -7.49 -3.31
C SER A 28 -9.47 -6.10 -2.81
N PRO A 29 -8.72 -5.28 -3.58
CA PRO A 29 -8.28 -3.98 -3.07
C PRO A 29 -9.46 -3.10 -2.66
N ALA A 30 -10.67 -3.39 -3.16
CA ALA A 30 -11.86 -2.57 -3.03
C ALA A 30 -12.30 -2.27 -1.57
N PRO A 31 -12.39 -3.21 -0.61
CA PRO A 31 -12.79 -2.89 0.76
C PRO A 31 -11.70 -2.09 1.50
N LYS A 32 -10.42 -2.40 1.28
CA LYS A 32 -9.28 -1.70 1.91
C LYS A 32 -9.15 -0.26 1.38
N LEU A 33 -9.25 -0.08 0.07
CA LEU A 33 -9.33 1.23 -0.60
C LEU A 33 -10.43 2.11 0.00
N ASN A 34 -11.63 1.54 0.16
CA ASN A 34 -12.77 2.27 0.69
C ASN A 34 -12.57 2.73 2.14
N MET A 35 -11.93 1.90 2.97
CA MET A 35 -11.65 2.29 4.36
C MET A 35 -10.65 3.43 4.43
N ILE A 36 -9.50 3.34 3.76
CA ILE A 36 -8.50 4.41 3.82
C ILE A 36 -8.99 5.69 3.15
N ALA A 37 -9.70 5.59 2.03
CA ALA A 37 -10.32 6.75 1.39
C ALA A 37 -11.26 7.50 2.33
N LYS A 38 -12.04 6.77 3.13
CA LYS A 38 -12.92 7.36 4.15
C LYS A 38 -12.12 8.12 5.22
N TYR A 39 -11.02 7.55 5.72
CA TYR A 39 -10.17 8.21 6.71
C TYR A 39 -9.54 9.49 6.17
N ILE A 40 -8.93 9.42 4.98
CA ILE A 40 -8.36 10.57 4.29
C ILE A 40 -9.43 11.64 4.08
N ALA A 41 -10.64 11.26 3.64
CA ALA A 41 -11.70 12.21 3.35
C ALA A 41 -12.11 13.08 4.56
N TYR A 42 -11.82 12.70 5.81
CA TYR A 42 -12.12 13.55 6.97
C TYR A 42 -11.23 14.79 7.07
N THR A 43 -10.00 14.73 6.57
CA THR A 43 -9.00 15.80 6.73
C THR A 43 -8.83 16.66 5.48
N ILE A 44 -9.42 16.24 4.35
CA ILE A 44 -9.27 16.90 3.04
C ILE A 44 -10.42 17.89 2.77
N PRO A 45 -10.16 19.04 2.10
CA PRO A 45 -11.20 19.96 1.66
C PRO A 45 -12.31 19.28 0.85
N LYS A 46 -13.57 19.67 1.08
CA LYS A 46 -14.76 19.07 0.42
C LYS A 46 -14.64 19.05 -1.11
N THR A 47 -14.06 20.09 -1.70
CA THR A 47 -13.86 20.23 -3.14
C THR A 47 -12.92 19.18 -3.76
N ARG A 48 -12.06 18.57 -2.93
CA ARG A 48 -11.02 17.63 -3.35
C ARG A 48 -11.32 16.17 -3.00
N LYS A 49 -12.29 15.92 -2.10
CA LYS A 49 -12.64 14.55 -1.66
C LYS A 49 -12.97 13.60 -2.81
N LYS A 50 -13.60 14.12 -3.85
CA LYS A 50 -13.98 13.36 -5.06
C LYS A 50 -12.80 12.72 -5.80
N TYR A 51 -11.57 13.19 -5.57
CA TYR A 51 -10.37 12.67 -6.23
C TYR A 51 -9.67 11.56 -5.42
N ILE A 52 -10.01 11.35 -4.15
CA ILE A 52 -9.25 10.44 -3.26
C ILE A 52 -9.23 9.01 -3.81
N LEU A 53 -10.41 8.46 -4.14
CA LEU A 53 -10.50 7.09 -4.66
C LEU A 53 -9.68 6.92 -5.95
N SER A 54 -9.87 7.83 -6.92
CA SER A 54 -9.15 7.77 -8.18
C SER A 54 -7.64 7.93 -8.03
N ILE A 55 -7.17 8.70 -7.05
CA ILE A 55 -5.73 8.80 -6.75
C ILE A 55 -5.22 7.47 -6.18
N LEU A 56 -5.94 6.87 -5.23
CA LEU A 56 -5.54 5.60 -4.63
C LEU A 56 -5.53 4.45 -5.63
N GLU A 57 -6.53 4.39 -6.52
CA GLU A 57 -6.58 3.41 -7.61
C GLU A 57 -5.36 3.54 -8.53
N LYS A 58 -5.04 4.76 -8.93
CA LYS A 58 -3.86 5.03 -9.77
C LYS A 58 -2.53 4.74 -9.08
N LEU A 59 -2.43 4.95 -7.77
CA LEU A 59 -1.25 4.57 -7.01
C LEU A 59 -1.03 3.05 -7.02
N ILE A 60 -2.11 2.27 -6.92
CA ILE A 60 -2.03 0.81 -6.98
C ILE A 60 -1.50 0.34 -8.34
N GLU A 61 -1.91 0.98 -9.43
CA GLU A 61 -1.39 0.68 -10.80
C GLU A 61 0.13 0.82 -10.90
N VAL A 62 0.76 1.64 -10.05
CA VAL A 62 2.21 1.85 -10.00
C VAL A 62 2.88 1.25 -8.75
N ASN A 63 2.24 0.27 -8.11
CA ASN A 63 2.73 -0.44 -6.92
C ASN A 63 2.90 0.43 -5.66
N TYR A 64 2.08 1.48 -5.53
CA TYR A 64 1.95 2.24 -4.30
C TYR A 64 0.61 1.93 -3.65
N MET A 65 0.64 1.52 -2.39
CA MET A 65 -0.57 1.23 -1.62
C MET A 65 -0.40 1.67 -0.17
N PHE A 66 -1.44 1.47 0.63
CA PHE A 66 -1.38 1.73 2.06
C PHE A 66 -1.73 0.46 2.81
N ASN A 67 -0.93 0.13 3.81
CA ASN A 67 -1.16 -1.04 4.65
C ASN A 67 -2.32 -0.82 5.64
N ASP A 68 -2.59 -1.82 6.47
CA ASP A 68 -3.64 -1.75 7.48
C ASP A 68 -3.35 -0.69 8.57
N MET A 69 -2.07 -0.33 8.76
CA MET A 69 -1.64 0.78 9.62
C MET A 69 -1.74 2.15 8.95
N LYS A 70 -2.25 2.22 7.70
CA LYS A 70 -2.36 3.41 6.86
C LYS A 70 -1.01 4.02 6.46
N GLU A 71 0.06 3.26 6.56
CA GLU A 71 1.39 3.66 6.12
C GLU A 71 1.56 3.36 4.63
N LEU A 72 2.29 4.23 3.93
CA LEU A 72 2.62 4.03 2.52
C LEU A 72 3.48 2.77 2.35
N GLN A 73 3.12 1.95 1.37
CA GLN A 73 3.91 0.85 0.87
C GLN A 73 4.26 1.10 -0.59
N ARG A 74 5.52 0.82 -0.93
CA ARG A 74 6.00 0.80 -2.31
C ARG A 74 6.50 -0.60 -2.61
N ASN A 75 5.84 -1.28 -3.55
CA ASN A 75 5.98 -2.71 -3.78
C ASN A 75 5.67 -3.47 -2.47
N GLU A 76 6.69 -4.01 -1.80
CA GLU A 76 6.55 -4.73 -0.52
C GLU A 76 7.22 -3.99 0.65
N ASN A 77 7.89 -2.86 0.37
CA ASN A 77 8.59 -2.08 1.37
C ASN A 77 7.63 -1.07 2.00
N THR A 78 7.55 -1.07 3.32
CA THR A 78 6.74 -0.10 4.06
C THR A 78 7.60 1.11 4.42
N GLU A 79 7.11 2.29 4.04
CA GLU A 79 7.71 3.55 4.43
C GLU A 79 7.25 3.89 5.85
N TYR A 80 8.00 3.44 6.86
CA TYR A 80 7.59 3.57 8.26
C TYR A 80 7.28 5.03 8.66
N ARG A 81 6.18 5.24 9.41
CA ARG A 81 5.66 6.55 9.86
C ARG A 81 5.11 7.47 8.75
N SER A 82 4.73 6.91 7.61
CA SER A 82 4.12 7.67 6.50
C SER A 82 2.60 7.56 6.50
N ASP A 83 1.93 8.20 7.48
CA ASP A 83 0.47 8.16 7.57
C ASP A 83 -0.19 8.78 6.31
N GLY A 84 -0.99 7.98 5.60
CA GLY A 84 -1.74 8.40 4.43
C GLY A 84 -2.65 9.61 4.68
N ILE A 85 -3.16 9.77 5.90
CA ILE A 85 -3.94 10.95 6.27
C ILE A 85 -3.08 12.21 6.18
N ASP A 86 -1.87 12.19 6.73
CA ASP A 86 -0.96 13.34 6.73
C ASP A 86 -0.45 13.63 5.32
N LEU A 87 -0.08 12.59 4.57
CA LEU A 87 0.38 12.67 3.20
C LEU A 87 -0.65 13.36 2.29
N PHE A 88 -1.90 12.89 2.32
CA PHE A 88 -2.98 13.51 1.55
C PHE A 88 -3.34 14.90 2.08
N SER A 89 -3.33 15.11 3.40
CA SER A 89 -3.63 16.41 4.00
C SER A 89 -2.67 17.49 3.52
N TYR A 90 -1.38 17.15 3.45
CA TYR A 90 -0.35 18.04 2.92
C TYR A 90 -0.50 18.25 1.41
N LEU A 91 -0.66 17.17 0.62
CA LEU A 91 -0.82 17.23 -0.84
C LEU A 91 -2.02 18.09 -1.26
N MET A 92 -3.12 18.01 -0.52
CA MET A 92 -4.39 18.68 -0.85
C MET A 92 -4.54 20.05 -0.21
N ARG A 93 -3.50 20.59 0.43
CA ARG A 93 -3.54 21.85 1.20
C ARG A 93 -4.71 21.89 2.18
N ASN A 94 -4.69 20.99 3.16
CA ASN A 94 -5.51 21.18 4.34
C ASN A 94 -5.09 22.51 5.01
N GLU A 95 -6.01 23.49 5.07
CA GLU A 95 -5.77 24.82 5.65
C GLU A 95 -5.33 24.78 7.12
N LYS A 96 -5.57 23.65 7.81
CA LYS A 96 -5.15 23.41 9.19
C LYS A 96 -3.76 22.76 9.31
N ALA A 97 -3.24 22.20 8.23
CA ALA A 97 -1.93 21.57 8.20
C ALA A 97 -0.84 22.64 8.00
N VAL A 98 -0.51 23.34 9.08
CA VAL A 98 0.61 24.28 9.12
C VAL A 98 1.87 23.47 9.41
N GLY A 99 2.53 22.93 8.39
CA GLY A 99 3.66 22.05 8.64
C GLY A 99 4.50 21.71 7.42
N ARG A 100 5.73 21.29 7.69
CA ARG A 100 6.62 20.62 6.74
C ARG A 100 5.98 19.30 6.28
N PRO A 101 6.34 18.78 5.09
CA PRO A 101 5.85 17.49 4.63
C PRO A 101 6.18 16.39 5.66
N SER A 102 5.26 15.43 5.81
CA SER A 102 5.45 14.27 6.69
C SER A 102 6.57 13.36 6.19
N ILE A 103 7.06 12.48 7.07
CA ILE A 103 7.98 11.41 6.68
C ILE A 103 7.31 10.56 5.59
N GLY A 104 8.07 10.19 4.56
CA GLY A 104 7.56 9.45 3.40
C GLY A 104 6.89 10.31 2.33
N PHE A 105 6.77 11.64 2.51
CA PHE A 105 6.14 12.50 1.50
C PHE A 105 6.88 12.53 0.16
N ASN A 106 8.23 12.47 0.15
CA ASN A 106 8.97 12.40 -1.10
C ASN A 106 8.67 11.10 -1.86
N THR A 107 8.59 9.97 -1.16
CA THR A 107 8.22 8.68 -1.74
C THR A 107 6.78 8.70 -2.25
N PHE A 108 5.87 9.29 -1.48
CA PHE A 108 4.49 9.50 -1.90
C PHE A 108 4.38 10.39 -3.14
N LEU A 109 5.10 11.52 -3.18
CA LEU A 109 5.15 12.42 -4.32
C LEU A 109 5.68 11.71 -5.56
N GLN A 110 6.71 10.87 -5.42
CA GLN A 110 7.19 10.05 -6.51
C GLN A 110 6.07 9.15 -7.06
N GLY A 111 5.29 8.51 -6.17
CA GLY A 111 4.10 7.75 -6.58
C GLY A 111 3.06 8.59 -7.31
N ILE A 112 2.81 9.83 -6.89
CA ILE A 112 1.91 10.77 -7.58
C ILE A 112 2.41 11.09 -9.00
N LEU A 113 3.72 11.24 -9.18
CA LEU A 113 4.35 11.49 -10.48
C LEU A 113 4.33 10.25 -11.37
N ASP A 114 4.71 9.09 -10.83
CA ASP A 114 4.73 7.80 -11.53
C ASP A 114 3.32 7.41 -12.01
N ALA A 115 2.30 7.68 -11.19
CA ALA A 115 0.89 7.46 -11.51
C ALA A 115 0.28 8.49 -12.49
N ASN A 116 1.06 9.51 -12.87
CA ASN A 116 0.65 10.61 -13.73
C ASN A 116 -0.66 11.28 -13.24
N ILE A 117 -0.74 11.57 -11.94
CA ILE A 117 -1.93 12.20 -11.34
C ILE A 117 -2.10 13.62 -11.89
N PRO A 118 -3.29 14.02 -12.36
CA PRO A 118 -3.52 15.37 -12.87
C PRO A 118 -3.28 16.45 -11.80
N LEU A 119 -2.51 17.49 -12.15
CA LEU A 119 -2.20 18.60 -11.24
C LEU A 119 -3.44 19.33 -10.71
N GLY A 120 -4.54 19.36 -11.49
CA GLY A 120 -5.81 19.93 -11.07
C GLY A 120 -6.51 19.18 -9.93
N TRP A 121 -6.06 17.96 -9.62
CA TRP A 121 -6.61 17.16 -8.52
C TRP A 121 -5.92 17.47 -7.19
N ILE A 122 -4.64 17.88 -7.24
CA ILE A 122 -3.80 18.16 -6.07
C ILE A 122 -3.81 19.64 -5.69
N GLY A 123 -3.53 19.92 -4.42
CA GLY A 123 -3.67 21.28 -3.86
C GLY A 123 -2.38 22.05 -3.74
N ASN A 124 -1.30 21.33 -3.54
CA ASN A 124 0.02 21.91 -3.45
C ASN A 124 0.74 21.72 -4.79
N ILE A 125 0.74 22.77 -5.61
CA ILE A 125 1.34 22.81 -6.96
C ILE A 125 2.81 23.28 -6.94
N CYS A 126 3.35 23.55 -5.75
CA CYS A 126 4.72 24.07 -5.55
C CYS A 126 5.69 23.00 -5.03
N VAL A 127 5.42 21.73 -5.33
CA VAL A 127 6.32 20.61 -5.03
C VAL A 127 7.12 20.27 -6.27
#